data_AF-A0A9D9GG18-F1
#
_entry.id   AF-A0A9D9GG18-F1
#
_cell.length_a   1.000
_cell.length_b   1.000
_cell.length_c   1.000
_cell.angle_alpha   90.00
_cell.angle_beta   90.00
_cell.angle_gamma   90.00
#
_symmetry.space_group_name_H-M   'P 1'
#
loop_
_entity.id
_entity.type
_entity.pdbx_description
1 polymer ?
#
loop_
_entity_poly.entity_id
_entity_poly.type
_entity_poly.pdbx_seq_one_letter_code
_entity_poly.pdbx_strand_id
1 'polypeptide(L)' 'MTQLILVTSVLLLMGILLLGVRIFFVKGGRFPNTHVGGSKAMKTRGIGCVSSQDRESRQINKNKINVEQL' A
#
# COMPACT_ATOMS: atom_id res chain seq x y z
N MET A 1 20.90 -33.92 4.99
CA MET A 1 19.70 -33.59 4.17
C MET A 1 18.50 -33.28 5.05
N THR A 2 17.95 -34.25 5.79
CA THR A 2 16.78 -34.07 6.66
C THR A 2 16.94 -32.98 7.74
N GLN A 3 18.08 -32.95 8.43
CA GLN A 3 18.36 -31.92 9.45
C GLN A 3 18.30 -30.49 8.88
N LEU A 4 18.87 -30.28 7.68
CA LEU A 4 18.87 -28.99 7.00
C LEU A 4 17.45 -28.55 6.64
N ILE A 5 16.66 -29.46 6.08
CA ILE A 5 15.25 -29.21 5.71
C ILE A 5 14.42 -28.84 6.96
N LEU A 6 14.67 -29.51 8.07
CA LEU A 6 13.94 -29.27 9.32
C LEU A 6 14.29 -27.89 9.90
N VAL A 7 15.57 -27.53 9.97
CA VAL A 7 16.02 -26.23 10.48
C VAL A 7 15.53 -25.07 9.59
N THR A 8 15.63 -25.20 8.26
CA THR A 8 15.17 -24.14 7.35
C THR A 8 13.65 -23.98 7.36
N SER A 9 12.90 -25.09 7.42
CA SER A 9 11.44 -25.05 7.54
C SER A 9 10.98 -24.32 8.81
N VAL A 10 11.58 -24.61 9.96
CA VAL A 10 11.26 -23.94 11.23
C VAL A 10 11.54 -22.44 11.15
N LEU A 11 12.69 -22.04 10.60
CA LEU A 11 13.04 -20.62 10.43
C LEU A 11 12.05 -19.90 9.52
N LEU A 12 11.65 -20.53 8.40
CA LEU A 12 10.73 -19.94 7.44
C LEU A 12 9.33 -19.73 8.05
N LEU A 13 8.83 -20.73 8.77
CA LEU A 13 7.54 -20.65 9.48
C LEU A 13 7.59 -19.57 10.58
N MET A 14 8.68 -19.49 11.33
CA MET A 14 8.88 -18.42 12.30
C MET A 14 8.87 -17.03 11.64
N GLY A 15 9.54 -16.88 10.49
CA GLY A 15 9.51 -15.63 9.73
C GLY A 15 8.10 -15.22 9.32
N ILE A 16 7.32 -16.16 8.79
CA ILE A 16 5.92 -15.90 8.38
C ILE A 16 5.05 -15.52 9.58
N LEU A 17 5.18 -16.24 10.70
CA LEU A 17 4.43 -15.95 11.93
C LEU A 17 4.78 -14.57 12.48
N LEU A 18 6.07 -14.20 12.50
CA LEU A 18 6.53 -12.90 12.99
C LEU A 18 6.04 -11.75 12.10
N LEU A 19 6.14 -11.87 10.77
CA LEU A 19 5.62 -10.85 9.84
C LEU A 19 4.09 -10.73 9.93
N GLY A 20 3.40 -11.85 10.17
CA GLY A 20 1.95 -11.93 10.23
C GLY A 20 1.33 -11.77 11.62
N VAL A 21 2.08 -11.36 12.66
CA VAL A 21 1.58 -11.34 14.06
C VAL A 21 0.22 -10.66 14.18
N ARG A 22 0.04 -9.52 13.52
CA ARG A 22 -1.21 -8.74 13.53
C ARG A 22 -2.38 -9.47 12.86
N ILE A 23 -2.11 -10.35 11.91
CA ILE A 23 -3.13 -11.10 11.16
C ILE A 23 -3.50 -12.37 11.91
N PHE A 24 -2.52 -13.08 12.47
CA PHE A 24 -2.73 -14.34 13.17
C PHE A 24 -3.24 -14.15 14.62
N PHE A 25 -2.75 -13.14 15.35
CA PHE A 25 -3.01 -13.02 16.80
C PHE A 25 -3.97 -11.89 17.19
N VAL A 26 -4.35 -10.99 16.27
CA VAL A 26 -5.30 -9.90 16.57
C VAL A 26 -6.68 -10.23 16.01
N LYS A 27 -7.71 -10.13 16.85
CA LYS A 27 -9.11 -10.37 16.45
C LYS A 27 -9.54 -9.30 15.44
N GLY A 28 -9.82 -9.73 14.21
CA GLY A 28 -10.08 -8.82 13.07
C GLY A 28 -8.82 -8.31 12.36
N GLY A 29 -7.67 -8.96 12.56
CA GLY A 29 -6.44 -8.69 11.84
C GLY A 29 -6.64 -8.74 10.33
N ARG A 30 -6.29 -7.66 9.64
CA ARG A 30 -6.31 -7.55 8.19
C ARG A 30 -5.02 -6.91 7.73
N PHE A 31 -4.61 -7.21 6.51
CA PHE A 31 -3.55 -6.43 5.88
C PHE A 31 -3.96 -4.95 5.84
N PRO A 32 -3.03 -4.03 6.15
CA PRO A 32 -3.32 -2.60 6.05
C PRO A 32 -3.71 -2.27 4.60
N ASN A 33 -4.67 -1.37 4.43
CA ASN A 33 -5.04 -0.88 3.11
C ASN A 33 -3.86 -0.10 2.51
N THR A 34 -3.15 -0.71 1.56
CA THR A 34 -2.04 -0.08 0.83
C THR A 34 -2.51 0.85 -0.29
N HIS A 35 -3.82 0.87 -0.55
CA HIS A 35 -4.41 1.80 -1.51
C HIS A 35 -4.42 3.22 -0.95
N VAL A 36 -3.72 4.14 -1.62
CA VAL A 36 -3.59 5.55 -1.21
C VAL A 36 -4.96 6.19 -0.96
N GLY A 37 -5.93 5.95 -1.85
CA GLY A 37 -7.29 6.50 -1.71
C GLY A 37 -8.13 5.89 -0.58
N GLY A 38 -7.76 4.71 -0.08
CA GLY A 38 -8.44 4.04 1.04
C GLY A 38 -7.82 4.37 2.40
N SER A 39 -6.65 5.03 2.42
CA SER A 39 -5.94 5.36 3.64
C SER A 39 -6.48 6.63 4.27
N LYS A 40 -7.13 6.51 5.44
CA LYS A 40 -7.58 7.67 6.23
C LYS A 40 -6.44 8.63 6.56
N ALA A 41 -5.26 8.09 6.87
CA ALA A 41 -4.08 8.89 7.20
C ALA A 41 -3.58 9.72 6.01
N MET A 42 -3.59 9.16 4.79
CA MET A 42 -3.23 9.91 3.58
C MET A 42 -4.28 10.96 3.24
N LYS A 43 -5.57 10.62 3.40
CA LYS A 43 -6.67 11.57 3.21
C LYS A 43 -6.58 12.78 4.15
N THR A 44 -6.25 12.57 5.43
CA THR A 44 -6.05 13.68 6.39
C THR A 44 -4.88 14.60 5.98
N ARG A 45 -3.87 14.06 5.29
CA ARG A 45 -2.75 14.84 4.73
C ARG A 45 -3.07 15.52 3.40
N GLY A 46 -4.29 15.37 2.87
CA GLY A 46 -4.69 15.88 1.55
C GLY A 46 -4.10 15.09 0.37
N ILE A 47 -3.51 13.92 0.61
CA ILE A 47 -2.86 13.11 -0.43
C ILE A 47 -3.90 12.16 -1.03
N GLY A 48 -4.31 12.45 -2.27
CA GLY A 48 -5.23 11.63 -3.07
C GLY A 48 -4.55 10.64 -4.01
N CYS A 49 -5.31 9.98 -4.89
CA CYS A 49 -4.68 9.22 -5.98
C CYS A 49 -3.97 10.16 -6.96
N VAL A 50 -2.87 9.70 -7.57
CA VAL A 50 -2.09 10.48 -8.54
C VAL A 50 -2.98 11.03 -9.65
N SER A 51 -3.88 10.23 -10.20
CA SER A 51 -4.74 10.65 -11.30
C SER A 51 -5.72 11.76 -10.90
N SER A 52 -6.27 11.73 -9.67
CA SER A 52 -7.14 12.80 -9.18
C SER A 52 -6.35 14.07 -8.91
N GLN A 53 -5.19 13.94 -8.25
CA GLN A 53 -4.32 15.07 -7.97
C GLN A 53 -3.81 15.73 -9.26
N ASP A 54 -3.43 14.94 -10.26
CA ASP A 54 -3.02 15.45 -11.58
C ASP A 54 -4.17 16.15 -12.29
N ARG A 55 -5.39 15.57 -12.26
CA ARG A 55 -6.58 16.21 -12.84
C ARG A 55 -6.91 17.55 -12.18
N GLU A 56 -6.92 17.61 -10.85
CA GLU A 56 -7.12 18.86 -10.09
C GLU A 56 -6.03 19.88 -10.40
N SER A 57 -4.76 19.45 -10.45
CA SER A 57 -3.64 20.32 -10.79
C SER A 57 -3.77 20.90 -12.20
N ARG A 58 -4.21 20.10 -13.19
CA ARG A 58 -4.51 20.58 -14.55
C ARG A 58 -5.68 21.56 -14.59
N GLN A 59 -6.68 21.36 -13.74
CA GLN A 59 -7.81 22.29 -13.63
C GLN A 59 -7.40 23.62 -12.99
N ILE A 60 -6.46 23.61 -12.04
CA ILE A 60 -5.99 24.82 -11.35
C ILE A 60 -4.91 25.55 -12.16
N ASN A 61 -4.15 24.84 -13.00
CA ASN A 61 -3.07 25.44 -13.80
C ASN A 61 -3.61 26.58 -14.68
N LYS A 62 -3.03 27.77 -14.58
CA LYS A 62 -3.46 28.95 -15.37
C LYS A 62 -2.92 28.94 -16.80
N ASN A 63 -1.85 28.22 -17.05
CA ASN A 63 -1.21 28.06 -18.35
C ASN A 63 -1.60 26.71 -18.97
N LYS A 64 -2.90 26.50 -19.19
CA LYS A 64 -3.41 25.24 -19.77
C LYS A 64 -3.12 25.23 -21.26
N ILE A 65 -2.40 24.21 -21.71
CA ILE A 65 -2.18 23.96 -23.13
C ILE A 65 -3.43 23.28 -23.68
N ASN A 66 -4.03 23.83 -24.74
CA ASN A 66 -5.14 23.18 -25.41
C ASN A 66 -4.59 22.04 -26.29
N VAL A 67 -4.65 20.81 -25.79
CA VAL A 67 -4.21 19.61 -26.50
C VAL A 67 -5.07 19.26 -27.72
N GLU A 68 -6.25 19.87 -27.88
CA GLU A 68 -7.08 19.73 -29.07
C GLU A 68 -6.53 20.52 -30.28
N GLN A 69 -5.54 21.38 -30.06
CA GLN A 69 -4.88 22.17 -31.11
C GLN A 69 -3.55 21.58 -31.59
N LEU A 70 -3.29 20.31 -31.24
CA LEU A 70 -2.15 19.52 -31.71
C LEU A 70 -2.57 18.55 -32.82
#